data_AF-A0A6I5NIG3-F1
#
_entry.id   AF-A0A6I5NIG3-F1
#
_cell.length_a   1.000
_cell.length_b   1.000
_cell.length_c   1.000
_cell.angle_alpha   90.00
_cell.angle_beta   90.00
_cell.angle_gamma   90.00
#
_symmetry.space_group_name_H-M   'P 1'
#
loop_
_entity.id
_entity.type
_entity.pdbx_description
1 polymer ?
#
loop_
_entity_poly.entity_id
_entity_poly.type
_entity_poly.pdbx_seq_one_letter_code
_entity_poly.pdbx_strand_id
1 'polypeptide(L)'
;MKETRAPLPARPGQPKAIDYEYEHNGTANLFLFTEPLAGWRKAVVTERRTAVDWTLEIQRLLDADYQNCAKVILVCDQLNTHKLASLYEAFSPATARRLVERLEIHHTPKYGSGLKIAENDLSALTRQCLARRIPDRATLEHETTA
;
A
#
# COMPACT_ATOMS: atom_id res chain seq x y z
N MET A 1 12.73 4.36 -10.43
CA MET A 1 13.55 4.42 -11.65
C MET A 1 13.67 5.86 -12.09
N LYS A 2 14.88 6.39 -12.09
CA LYS A 2 15.15 7.77 -12.49
C LYS A 2 15.67 7.83 -13.91
N GLU A 3 15.16 8.79 -14.68
CA GLU A 3 15.64 9.07 -16.03
C GLU A 3 17.09 9.57 -15.98
N THR A 4 17.98 8.93 -16.74
CA THR A 4 19.37 9.41 -16.87
C THR A 4 19.50 10.49 -17.94
N ARG A 5 18.51 10.60 -18.84
CA ARG A 5 18.48 11.56 -19.96
C ARG A 5 17.10 12.17 -20.12
N ALA A 6 17.05 13.44 -20.51
CA ALA A 6 15.78 14.13 -20.75
C ALA A 6 15.08 13.54 -21.99
N PRO A 7 13.79 13.18 -21.90
CA PRO A 7 13.01 12.72 -23.04
C PRO A 7 12.95 13.78 -24.16
N LEU A 8 13.02 13.33 -25.41
CA LEU A 8 12.84 14.22 -26.56
C LEU A 8 11.35 14.50 -26.76
N PRO A 9 10.93 15.77 -26.91
CA PRO A 9 9.53 16.11 -27.11
C PRO A 9 9.03 15.58 -28.46
N ALA A 10 7.72 15.32 -28.54
CA ALA A 10 7.08 14.95 -29.80
C ALA A 10 7.18 16.10 -30.82
N ARG A 11 7.34 15.76 -32.09
CA ARG A 11 7.34 16.69 -33.23
C ARG A 11 6.38 16.14 -34.31
N PRO A 12 5.90 16.95 -35.27
CA PRO A 12 5.08 16.44 -36.36
C PRO A 12 5.75 15.24 -37.06
N GLY A 13 5.08 14.08 -37.06
CA GLY A 13 5.60 12.82 -37.61
C GLY A 13 6.59 12.05 -36.73
N GLN A 14 6.92 12.53 -35.53
CA GLN A 14 7.83 11.88 -34.59
C GLN A 14 7.22 11.82 -33.18
N PRO A 15 6.87 10.62 -32.67
CA PRO A 15 6.37 10.50 -31.31
C PRO A 15 7.45 10.88 -30.28
N LYS A 16 7.01 11.19 -29.05
CA LYS A 16 7.91 11.42 -27.92
C LYS A 16 8.85 10.22 -27.78
N ALA A 17 10.16 10.47 -27.69
CA ALA A 17 11.16 9.43 -27.51
C ALA A 17 11.71 9.48 -26.07
N ILE A 18 11.75 8.32 -25.43
CA ILE A 18 12.31 8.13 -24.09
C ILE A 18 13.47 7.15 -24.23
N ASP A 19 14.62 7.49 -23.64
CA ASP A 19 15.78 6.61 -23.65
C ASP A 19 15.49 5.35 -22.80
N TYR A 20 15.98 4.20 -23.24
CA TYR A 20 15.78 2.96 -22.50
C TYR A 20 16.60 2.93 -21.20
N GLU A 21 17.71 3.67 -21.13
CA GLU A 21 18.60 3.72 -19.97
C GLU A 21 17.93 4.42 -18.78
N TYR A 22 18.06 3.83 -17.58
CA TYR A 22 17.56 4.40 -16.33
C TYR A 22 18.43 4.00 -15.15
N GLU A 23 18.36 4.79 -14.09
CA GLU A 23 18.99 4.48 -12.80
C GLU A 23 17.98 3.78 -11.87
N HIS A 24 18.40 2.66 -11.27
CA HIS A 24 17.56 1.91 -10.33
C HIS A 24 17.69 2.50 -8.92
N ASN A 25 16.66 3.22 -8.48
CA ASN A 25 16.61 3.87 -7.16
C ASN A 25 16.02 2.96 -6.05
N GLY A 26 16.30 1.66 -6.16
CA GLY A 26 15.78 0.65 -5.23
C GLY A 26 14.29 0.35 -5.40
N THR A 27 13.71 -0.26 -4.37
CA THR A 27 12.29 -0.63 -4.28
C THR A 27 11.63 0.03 -3.08
N ALA A 28 10.31 0.19 -3.15
CA ALA A 28 9.48 0.63 -2.04
C ALA A 28 8.31 -0.34 -1.87
N ASN A 29 7.74 -0.37 -0.68
CA ASN A 29 6.52 -1.09 -0.36
C ASN A 29 5.32 -0.14 -0.30
N LEU A 30 4.14 -0.64 -0.65
CA LEU A 30 2.88 0.07 -0.53
C LEU A 30 1.90 -0.73 0.31
N PHE A 31 1.51 -0.21 1.47
CA PHE A 31 0.33 -0.70 2.18
C PHE A 31 -0.89 0.01 1.60
N LEU A 32 -1.84 -0.78 1.07
CA LEU A 32 -3.09 -0.28 0.53
C LEU A 32 -4.26 -0.85 1.32
N PHE A 33 -5.09 0.05 1.86
CA PHE A 33 -6.36 -0.26 2.50
C PHE A 33 -7.48 0.40 1.70
N THR A 34 -8.63 -0.27 1.64
CA THR A 34 -9.79 0.24 0.92
C THR A 34 -11.09 -0.24 1.53
N GLU A 35 -12.10 0.62 1.45
CA GLU A 35 -13.50 0.32 1.69
C GLU A 35 -14.31 0.87 0.52
N PRO A 36 -14.49 0.08 -0.57
CA PRO A 36 -15.06 0.60 -1.80
C PRO A 36 -16.49 1.14 -1.66
N LEU A 37 -17.30 0.55 -0.77
CA LEU A 37 -18.67 1.00 -0.53
C LEU A 37 -18.72 2.38 0.15
N ALA A 38 -17.68 2.74 0.90
CA ALA A 38 -17.52 4.07 1.48
C ALA A 38 -16.75 5.03 0.54
N GLY A 39 -16.27 4.54 -0.61
CA GLY A 39 -15.40 5.31 -1.50
C GLY A 39 -14.06 5.69 -0.85
N TRP A 40 -13.61 4.91 0.14
CA TRP A 40 -12.42 5.22 0.93
C TRP A 40 -11.23 4.37 0.49
N ARG A 41 -10.06 5.00 0.34
CA ARG A 41 -8.78 4.32 0.19
C ARG A 41 -7.69 5.01 1.00
N LYS A 42 -6.70 4.26 1.41
CA LYS A 42 -5.46 4.77 1.99
C LYS A 42 -4.27 3.99 1.46
N ALA A 43 -3.29 4.71 0.93
CA ALA A 43 -2.06 4.17 0.39
C ALA A 43 -0.88 4.76 1.17
N VAL A 44 -0.04 3.90 1.75
CA VAL A 44 1.12 4.31 2.56
C VAL A 44 2.37 3.68 1.99
N VAL A 45 3.28 4.54 1.52
CA VAL A 45 4.58 4.13 0.99
C VAL A 45 5.54 3.93 2.16
N THR A 46 6.14 2.75 2.23
CA THR A 46 7.15 2.40 3.24
C THR A 46 8.39 1.84 2.55
N GLU A 47 9.53 1.87 3.24
CA GLU A 47 10.75 1.24 2.73
C GLU A 47 10.64 -0.30 2.80
N ARG A 48 9.95 -0.82 3.83
CA ARG A 48 9.90 -2.25 4.17
C ARG A 48 8.47 -2.70 4.47
N ARG A 49 8.28 -4.02 4.42
CA ARG A 49 7.02 -4.71 4.76
C ARG A 49 7.25 -5.72 5.89
N THR A 50 7.72 -5.26 7.04
CA THR A 50 7.89 -6.10 8.22
C THR A 50 6.59 -6.27 9.01
N ALA A 51 6.58 -7.19 9.98
CA ALA A 51 5.47 -7.31 10.93
C ALA A 51 5.22 -6.00 11.68
N VAL A 52 6.28 -5.30 12.08
CA VAL A 52 6.20 -4.01 12.78
C VAL A 52 5.64 -2.92 11.87
N ASP A 53 6.07 -2.86 10.61
CA ASP A 53 5.51 -1.87 9.66
C ASP A 53 4.00 -2.10 9.47
N TRP A 54 3.58 -3.36 9.36
CA TRP A 54 2.17 -3.71 9.24
C TRP A 54 1.38 -3.32 10.50
N THR A 55 1.87 -3.61 11.71
CA THR A 55 1.15 -3.29 12.94
C THR A 55 1.03 -1.80 13.21
N LEU A 56 2.01 -0.99 12.80
CA LEU A 56 1.92 0.46 12.85
C LEU A 56 0.77 0.97 11.96
N GLU A 57 0.61 0.39 10.76
CA GLU A 57 -0.51 0.74 9.89
C GLU A 57 -1.85 0.23 10.42
N ILE A 58 -1.91 -0.94 11.06
CA ILE A 58 -3.10 -1.41 11.76
C ILE A 58 -3.47 -0.48 12.92
N GLN A 59 -2.49 -0.02 13.71
CA GLN A 59 -2.76 0.94 14.78
C GLN A 59 -3.36 2.22 14.20
N ARG A 60 -2.77 2.79 13.13
CA ARG A 60 -3.29 3.98 12.46
C ARG A 60 -4.71 3.75 11.93
N LEU A 61 -4.97 2.60 11.31
CA LEU A 61 -6.30 2.22 10.82
C LEU A 61 -7.34 2.27 11.95
N LEU A 62 -7.01 1.71 13.11
CA LEU A 62 -7.95 1.61 14.23
C LEU A 62 -8.07 2.90 15.03
N ASP A 63 -6.97 3.59 15.27
CA ASP A 63 -6.90 4.74 16.19
C ASP A 63 -7.16 6.08 15.49
N ALA A 64 -6.96 6.17 14.17
CA ALA A 64 -7.19 7.40 13.41
C ALA A 64 -8.32 7.23 12.38
N ASP A 65 -8.16 6.30 11.43
CA ASP A 65 -9.05 6.21 10.27
C ASP A 65 -10.46 5.72 10.66
N TYR A 66 -10.54 4.72 11.57
CA TYR A 66 -11.78 4.14 12.09
C TYR A 66 -11.90 4.29 13.60
N GLN A 67 -11.47 5.43 14.15
CA GLN A 67 -11.45 5.70 15.60
C GLN A 67 -12.81 5.49 16.30
N ASN A 68 -13.91 5.80 15.60
CA ASN A 68 -15.27 5.72 16.13
C ASN A 68 -15.93 4.34 15.93
N CYS A 69 -15.24 3.39 15.28
CA CYS A 69 -15.75 2.04 15.09
C CYS A 69 -15.36 1.16 16.28
N ALA A 70 -16.37 0.52 16.88
CA ALA A 70 -16.14 -0.45 17.95
C ALA A 70 -15.29 -1.64 17.46
N LYS A 71 -15.46 -2.03 16.20
CA LYS A 71 -14.73 -3.13 15.58
C LYS A 71 -14.52 -2.90 14.08
N VAL A 72 -13.35 -3.28 13.57
CA VAL A 72 -12.98 -3.27 12.15
C VAL A 72 -12.73 -4.70 11.70
N ILE A 73 -13.40 -5.10 10.62
CA ILE A 73 -13.19 -6.39 9.96
C ILE A 73 -12.23 -6.15 8.80
N LEU A 74 -11.00 -6.63 8.94
CA LEU A 74 -9.96 -6.52 7.93
C LEU A 74 -9.91 -7.79 7.09
N VAL A 75 -10.19 -7.67 5.80
CA VAL A 75 -9.94 -8.75 4.83
C VAL A 75 -8.54 -8.56 4.22
N CYS A 76 -7.64 -9.51 4.42
CA CYS A 76 -6.28 -9.43 3.88
C CYS A 76 -5.76 -10.79 3.39
N ASP A 77 -4.60 -10.79 2.73
CA ASP A 77 -3.95 -12.02 2.31
C ASP A 77 -3.36 -12.80 3.51
N GLN A 78 -3.01 -14.06 3.27
CA GLN A 78 -2.41 -14.93 4.28
C GLN A 78 -0.88 -14.76 4.34
N LEU A 79 -0.42 -13.54 4.63
CA LEU A 79 1.00 -13.32 4.94
C LEU A 79 1.32 -13.69 6.38
N ASN A 80 2.55 -14.13 6.64
CA ASN A 80 3.02 -14.49 7.97
C ASN A 80 3.00 -13.32 8.98
N THR A 81 2.96 -12.08 8.48
CA THR A 81 2.85 -10.84 9.25
C THR A 81 1.41 -10.48 9.61
N HIS A 82 0.42 -10.97 8.87
CA HIS A 82 -1.00 -10.61 9.04
C HIS A 82 -1.65 -11.45 10.13
N LYS A 83 -1.15 -11.37 11.36
CA LYS A 83 -1.65 -12.16 12.49
C LYS A 83 -1.73 -11.29 13.74
N LEU A 84 -2.69 -11.58 14.60
CA LEU A 84 -2.86 -10.85 15.87
C LEU A 84 -1.59 -10.91 16.74
N ALA A 85 -0.84 -12.02 16.67
CA ALA A 85 0.43 -12.17 17.38
C ALA A 85 1.45 -11.08 17.00
N SER A 86 1.44 -10.57 15.76
CA SER A 86 2.35 -9.49 15.37
C SER A 86 2.09 -8.19 16.13
N LEU A 87 0.85 -7.92 16.55
CA LEU A 87 0.55 -6.77 17.42
C LEU A 87 1.26 -6.87 18.78
N TYR A 88 1.38 -8.09 19.33
CA TYR A 88 2.13 -8.34 20.57
C TYR A 88 3.65 -8.35 20.37
N GLU A 89 4.13 -8.66 19.15
CA GLU A 89 5.54 -8.51 18.80
C GLU A 89 5.94 -7.02 18.74
N ALA A 90 5.02 -6.13 18.33
CA ALA A 90 5.31 -4.72 18.09
C ALA A 90 4.97 -3.77 19.25
N PHE A 91 3.98 -4.11 20.10
CA PHE A 91 3.47 -3.21 21.14
C PHE A 91 3.47 -3.85 22.52
N SER A 92 3.34 -3.01 23.56
CA SER A 92 3.11 -3.50 24.92
C SER A 92 1.83 -4.34 24.99
N PRO A 93 1.73 -5.32 25.90
CA PRO A 93 0.57 -6.20 25.99
C PRO A 93 -0.77 -5.45 26.13
N ALA A 94 -0.79 -4.33 26.86
CA ALA A 94 -1.98 -3.51 27.02
C ALA A 94 -2.42 -2.85 25.69
N THR A 95 -1.47 -2.25 24.96
CA THR A 95 -1.76 -1.64 23.65
C THR A 95 -2.17 -2.69 22.62
N ALA A 96 -1.42 -3.79 22.54
CA ALA A 96 -1.74 -4.89 21.63
C ALA A 96 -3.14 -5.46 21.90
N ARG A 97 -3.48 -5.70 23.17
CA ARG A 97 -4.79 -6.21 23.57
C ARG A 97 -5.93 -5.28 23.13
N ARG A 98 -5.78 -3.97 23.38
CA ARG A 98 -6.77 -2.95 22.97
C ARG A 98 -7.00 -2.95 21.44
N LEU A 99 -5.95 -3.10 20.65
CA LEU A 99 -6.06 -3.17 19.20
C LEU A 99 -6.70 -4.49 18.74
N VAL A 100 -6.31 -5.61 19.34
CA VAL A 100 -6.88 -6.94 19.06
C VAL A 100 -8.39 -6.99 19.35
N GLU A 101 -8.85 -6.36 20.43
CA GLU A 101 -10.28 -6.33 20.78
C GLU A 101 -11.13 -5.57 19.76
N ARG A 102 -10.50 -4.68 18.98
CA ARG A 102 -11.15 -3.90 17.92
C ARG A 102 -10.91 -4.44 16.51
N LEU A 103 -10.12 -5.50 16.35
CA LEU A 103 -9.72 -6.02 15.05
C LEU A 103 -10.17 -7.47 14.86
N GLU A 104 -10.85 -7.73 13.74
CA GLU A 104 -11.10 -9.09 13.26
C GLU A 104 -10.44 -9.27 11.90
N ILE A 105 -9.67 -10.33 11.73
CA ILE A 105 -8.93 -10.60 10.50
C ILE A 105 -9.59 -11.76 9.76
N HIS A 106 -9.97 -11.51 8.51
CA HIS A 106 -10.43 -12.53 7.57
C HIS A 106 -9.38 -12.70 6.47
N HIS A 107 -8.85 -13.91 6.35
CA HIS A 107 -7.87 -14.19 5.31
C HIS A 107 -8.53 -14.63 4.02
N THR A 108 -8.07 -14.08 2.89
CA THR A 108 -8.42 -14.64 1.59
C THR A 108 -7.82 -16.04 1.45
N PRO A 109 -8.47 -16.96 0.72
CA PRO A 109 -7.92 -18.30 0.46
C PRO A 109 -6.49 -18.23 -0.11
N LYS A 110 -5.65 -19.22 0.23
CA LYS A 110 -4.23 -19.25 -0.13
C LYS A 110 -3.94 -19.09 -1.62
N TYR A 111 -4.85 -19.56 -2.49
CA TYR A 111 -4.75 -19.46 -3.95
C TYR A 111 -5.86 -18.58 -4.55
N GLY A 112 -6.45 -17.70 -3.74
CA GLY A 112 -7.59 -16.85 -4.12
C GLY A 112 -7.28 -15.37 -3.98
N SER A 113 -6.05 -14.95 -4.29
CA SER A 113 -5.62 -13.55 -4.14
C SER A 113 -6.53 -12.57 -4.90
N GLY A 114 -7.06 -12.99 -6.05
CA GLY A 114 -8.05 -12.22 -6.82
C GLY A 114 -9.40 -11.96 -6.13
N LEU A 115 -9.67 -12.59 -4.96
CA LEU A 115 -10.81 -12.24 -4.11
C LEU A 115 -10.51 -11.07 -3.17
N LYS A 116 -9.25 -10.62 -3.10
CA LYS A 116 -8.84 -9.49 -2.27
C LYS A 116 -9.25 -8.19 -2.95
N ILE A 117 -10.25 -7.53 -2.39
CA ILE A 117 -10.80 -6.29 -2.94
C ILE A 117 -9.74 -5.19 -3.15
N ALA A 118 -8.73 -5.14 -2.28
CA ALA A 118 -7.61 -4.21 -2.41
C ALA A 118 -6.76 -4.42 -3.67
N GLU A 119 -6.76 -5.62 -4.27
CA GLU A 119 -6.06 -5.85 -5.54
C GLU A 119 -6.70 -5.08 -6.70
N ASN A 120 -8.02 -4.91 -6.70
CA ASN A 120 -8.71 -4.11 -7.73
C ASN A 120 -8.27 -2.64 -7.66
N ASP A 121 -8.22 -2.07 -6.46
CA ASP A 121 -7.76 -0.69 -6.27
C ASP A 121 -6.28 -0.53 -6.55
N LEU A 122 -5.44 -1.50 -6.14
CA LEU A 122 -4.03 -1.49 -6.51
C LEU A 122 -3.85 -1.52 -8.02
N SER A 123 -4.68 -2.30 -8.73
CA SER A 123 -4.68 -2.39 -10.18
C SER A 123 -5.06 -1.06 -10.84
N ALA A 124 -6.09 -0.38 -10.31
CA ALA A 124 -6.49 0.95 -10.77
C ALA A 124 -5.38 1.98 -10.54
N LEU A 125 -4.85 2.07 -9.31
CA LEU A 125 -3.75 2.95 -8.94
C LEU A 125 -2.52 2.72 -9.81
N THR A 126 -2.18 1.45 -10.06
CA THR A 126 -1.03 1.10 -10.90
C THR A 126 -1.20 1.60 -12.33
N ARG A 127 -2.38 1.38 -12.93
CA ARG A 127 -2.64 1.81 -14.31
C ARG A 127 -2.76 3.32 -14.47
N GLN A 128 -3.34 4.00 -13.48
CA GLN A 128 -3.69 5.41 -13.60
C GLN A 128 -2.56 6.33 -13.14
N CYS A 129 -1.85 5.95 -12.06
CA CYS A 129 -0.86 6.84 -11.43
C CYS A 129 0.58 6.30 -11.60
N LEU A 130 0.77 4.99 -11.58
CA LEU A 130 2.11 4.38 -11.50
C LEU A 130 2.59 3.75 -12.82
N ALA A 131 1.84 3.87 -13.92
CA ALA A 131 2.17 3.33 -15.24
C ALA A 131 3.27 4.14 -15.96
N ARG A 132 4.31 4.55 -15.22
CA ARG A 132 5.44 5.36 -15.68
C ARG A 132 6.64 5.17 -14.74
N ARG A 133 7.81 5.66 -15.17
CA ARG A 133 9.00 5.72 -14.31
C ARG A 133 8.75 6.71 -13.16
N ILE A 134 8.96 6.23 -11.93
CA ILE A 134 8.88 7.04 -10.70
C ILE A 134 10.31 7.28 -10.20
N PRO A 135 10.81 8.54 -10.21
CA PRO A 135 12.21 8.83 -9.96
C PRO A 135 12.61 8.58 -8.50
N ASP A 136 11.72 8.81 -7.54
CA ASP A 136 12.04 8.73 -6.11
C ASP A 136 10.80 8.44 -5.26
N ARG A 137 11.03 8.14 -3.97
CA ARG A 137 9.98 7.80 -3.01
C ARG A 137 9.00 8.95 -2.77
N ALA A 138 9.49 10.19 -2.76
CA ALA A 138 8.64 11.37 -2.55
C ALA A 138 7.64 11.54 -3.70
N THR A 139 8.07 11.29 -4.94
CA THR A 139 7.18 11.24 -6.10
C THR A 139 6.17 10.10 -5.96
N LEU A 140 6.61 8.91 -5.51
CA LEU A 140 5.68 7.80 -5.27
C LEU A 140 4.61 8.15 -4.22
N GLU A 141 5.02 8.74 -3.10
CA GLU A 141 4.10 9.21 -2.04
C GLU A 141 3.07 10.21 -2.59
N HIS A 142 3.52 11.18 -3.40
CA HIS A 142 2.62 12.14 -4.04
C HIS A 142 1.60 11.47 -4.97
N GLU A 143 2.04 10.57 -5.85
CA GLU A 143 1.15 9.91 -6.81
C GLU A 143 0.13 8.97 -6.16
N THR A 144 0.46 8.42 -5.00
CA THR A 144 -0.42 7.49 -4.27
C THR A 144 -1.42 8.18 -3.35
N THR A 145 -1.26 9.49 -3.11
CA THR A 145 -2.17 10.30 -2.29
C THR A 145 -3.12 11.17 -3.11
N ALA A 146 -2.87 11.32 -4.41
CA ALA A 146 -3.69 12.07 -5.37
C ALA A 146 -5.05 11.40 -5.69
#